data_AF-A0A0B6ZR96-F1
#
_entry.id   AF-A0A0B6ZR96-F1
#
_cell.length_a   1.000
_cell.length_b   1.000
_cell.length_c   1.000
_cell.angle_alpha   90.00
_cell.angle_beta   90.00
_cell.angle_gamma   90.00
#
_symmetry.space_group_name_H-M   'P 1'
#
loop_
_entity.id
_entity.type
_entity.pdbx_description
1 polymer ?
#
loop_
_entity_poly.entity_id
_entity_poly.type
_entity_poly.pdbx_seq_one_letter_code
_entity_poly.pdbx_strand_id
1 'polypeptide(L)'
;NILLHEKMAASMPNKTPKKLRPKNRKTKTSLVFDEKARSEYLRGFHKRKNERKKLAMEKNDKRVLEDRKELLKQVRESTTNHLRHRAIVIPEIQDLVDPQIFDLPEHTVTVANIADVDFVGNSGLRLGQNTGKTEANHNSNNEETTTTKPVKNKSLRQQLAACSSQLSSQKIKAKK
;
A
#
# COMPACT_ATOMS: atom_id res chain seq x y z
N ASN A 1 -3.87 -40.94 -71.43
CA ASN A 1 -3.44 -39.54 -71.23
C ASN A 1 -1.97 -39.35 -70.84
N ILE A 2 -1.09 -40.32 -71.10
CA ILE A 2 0.36 -40.17 -70.86
C ILE A 2 1.06 -39.48 -72.05
N LEU A 3 0.44 -39.52 -73.24
CA LEU A 3 0.94 -38.89 -74.47
C LEU A 3 0.74 -37.36 -74.57
N LEU A 4 0.12 -36.73 -73.56
CA LEU A 4 -0.17 -35.29 -73.55
C LEU A 4 0.82 -34.47 -72.71
N HIS A 5 1.60 -35.10 -71.83
CA HIS A 5 2.59 -34.42 -71.01
C HIS A 5 3.92 -34.19 -71.74
N GLU A 6 4.22 -34.97 -72.78
CA GLU A 6 5.52 -34.91 -73.47
C GLU A 6 5.62 -33.72 -74.45
N LYS A 7 4.48 -33.21 -74.95
CA LYS A 7 4.45 -32.12 -75.94
C LYS A 7 4.51 -30.70 -75.35
N MET A 8 4.45 -30.55 -74.03
CA MET A 8 4.52 -29.24 -73.35
C MET A 8 5.93 -28.86 -72.87
N ALA A 9 6.90 -29.79 -72.93
CA ALA A 9 8.28 -29.54 -72.50
C ALA A 9 9.15 -28.82 -73.56
N ALA A 10 8.66 -28.71 -74.81
CA ALA A 10 9.43 -28.19 -75.95
C ALA A 10 9.05 -26.74 -76.32
N SER A 11 9.07 -25.81 -75.37
CA SER A 11 9.14 -24.36 -75.67
C SER A 11 9.39 -23.54 -74.40
N MET A 12 10.49 -23.81 -73.69
CA MET A 12 11.03 -22.83 -72.75
C MET A 12 12.27 -22.21 -73.40
N PRO A 13 12.27 -20.91 -73.76
CA PRO A 13 13.46 -20.29 -74.30
C PRO A 13 14.55 -20.36 -73.25
N ASN A 14 15.62 -21.11 -73.55
CA ASN A 14 16.84 -21.16 -72.76
C ASN A 14 17.39 -19.73 -72.65
N LYS A 15 17.05 -19.04 -71.56
CA LYS A 15 17.58 -17.71 -71.24
C LYS A 15 19.06 -17.90 -70.93
N THR A 16 19.90 -17.68 -71.94
CA THR A 16 21.33 -17.48 -71.71
C THR A 16 21.51 -16.37 -70.67
N PRO A 17 22.40 -16.54 -69.68
CA PRO A 17 22.59 -15.54 -68.65
C PRO A 17 23.03 -14.24 -69.32
N LYS A 18 22.13 -13.25 -69.33
CA LYS A 18 22.44 -11.92 -69.88
C LYS A 18 23.63 -11.38 -69.09
N LYS A 19 24.74 -11.04 -69.78
CA LYS A 19 25.87 -10.34 -69.17
C LYS A 19 25.33 -9.07 -68.47
N LEU A 20 25.36 -9.07 -67.13
CA LEU A 20 24.91 -7.94 -66.35
C LEU A 20 25.82 -6.74 -66.66
N ARG A 21 25.24 -5.68 -67.22
CA ARG A 21 25.98 -4.43 -67.45
C ARG A 21 26.46 -3.89 -66.09
N PRO A 22 27.69 -3.35 -65.99
CA PRO A 22 28.21 -2.85 -64.73
C PRO A 22 27.28 -1.74 -64.21
N LYS A 23 26.64 -2.01 -63.06
CA LYS A 23 25.65 -1.09 -62.47
C LYS A 23 26.39 0.13 -61.93
N ASN A 24 26.03 1.33 -62.41
CA ASN A 24 26.65 2.58 -61.98
C ASN A 24 26.61 2.68 -60.45
N ARG A 25 27.80 2.68 -59.81
CA ARG A 25 27.92 2.71 -58.35
C ARG A 25 27.54 4.09 -57.77
N LYS A 26 27.54 5.15 -58.58
CA LYS A 26 27.27 6.54 -58.17
C LYS A 26 25.80 6.79 -57.82
N THR A 27 24.86 6.03 -58.37
CA THR A 27 23.42 6.18 -58.11
C THR A 27 22.90 5.19 -57.06
N LYS A 28 23.78 4.51 -56.32
CA LYS A 28 23.38 3.57 -55.27
C LYS A 28 23.07 4.33 -53.98
N THR A 29 21.86 4.17 -53.47
CA THR A 29 21.47 4.63 -52.13
C THR A 29 21.94 3.61 -51.09
N SER A 30 22.77 4.03 -50.15
CA SER A 30 23.18 3.21 -49.00
C SER A 30 22.19 3.37 -47.86
N LEU A 31 21.54 2.29 -47.46
CA LEU A 31 20.70 2.25 -46.28
C LEU A 31 21.60 1.95 -45.07
N VAL A 32 21.95 3.00 -44.33
CA VAL A 32 22.79 2.91 -43.14
C VAL A 32 21.89 3.07 -41.92
N PHE A 33 21.95 2.11 -41.01
CA PHE A 33 21.26 2.25 -39.73
C PHE A 33 22.03 3.21 -38.84
N ASP A 34 21.31 4.07 -38.13
CA ASP A 34 21.90 4.77 -36.99
C ASP A 34 22.24 3.73 -35.91
N GLU A 35 23.53 3.58 -35.63
CA GLU A 35 24.05 2.59 -34.70
C GLU A 35 23.54 2.81 -33.27
N LYS A 36 23.24 4.06 -32.90
CA LYS A 36 22.67 4.39 -31.58
C LYS A 36 21.23 3.89 -31.48
N ALA A 37 20.40 4.20 -32.47
CA ALA A 37 19.03 3.73 -32.54
C ALA A 37 18.96 2.19 -32.64
N ARG A 38 19.88 1.56 -33.38
CA ARG A 38 20.01 0.10 -33.45
C ARG A 38 20.36 -0.50 -32.09
N SER A 39 21.33 0.08 -31.39
CA SER A 39 21.75 -0.38 -30.05
C SER A 39 20.62 -0.25 -29.03
N GLU A 40 19.87 0.84 -29.09
CA GLU A 40 18.70 1.06 -28.24
C GLU A 40 17.55 0.10 -28.57
N TYR A 41 17.26 -0.12 -29.85
CA TYR A 41 16.25 -1.07 -30.30
C TYR A 41 16.58 -2.50 -29.83
N LEU A 42 17.83 -2.94 -30.00
CA LEU A 42 18.29 -4.26 -29.59
C LEU A 42 18.33 -4.42 -28.05
N ARG A 43 18.75 -3.39 -27.30
CA ARG A 43 18.72 -3.40 -25.81
C ARG A 43 17.34 -3.09 -25.23
N GLY A 44 16.39 -2.66 -26.06
CA GLY A 44 15.07 -2.20 -25.65
C GLY A 44 14.23 -3.26 -24.94
N PHE A 45 14.44 -4.56 -25.23
CA PHE A 45 13.74 -5.63 -24.51
C PHE A 45 14.11 -5.68 -23.03
N HIS A 46 15.39 -5.47 -22.69
CA HIS A 46 15.84 -5.41 -21.30
C HIS A 46 15.23 -4.19 -20.59
N LYS A 47 15.22 -3.02 -21.25
CA LYS A 47 14.57 -1.80 -20.75
C LYS A 47 13.08 -2.04 -20.43
N ARG A 48 12.30 -2.53 -21.41
CA ARG A 48 10.87 -2.84 -21.24
C ARG A 48 10.61 -3.92 -20.19
N LYS A 49 11.50 -4.91 -20.05
CA LYS A 49 11.40 -5.92 -18.99
C LYS A 49 11.56 -5.29 -17.61
N ASN A 50 12.54 -4.40 -17.44
CA ASN A 50 12.76 -3.71 -16.18
C ASN A 50 11.63 -2.72 -15.85
N GLU A 51 11.12 -1.99 -16.85
CA GLU A 51 9.96 -1.11 -16.69
C GLU A 51 8.73 -1.87 -16.23
N ARG A 52 8.42 -3.01 -16.87
CA ARG A 52 7.31 -3.87 -16.45
C ARG A 52 7.49 -4.39 -15.01
N LYS A 53 8.71 -4.79 -14.63
CA LYS A 53 9.02 -5.20 -13.24
C LYS A 53 8.79 -4.05 -12.26
N LYS A 54 9.31 -2.86 -12.56
CA LYS A 54 9.17 -1.66 -11.72
C LYS A 54 7.69 -1.29 -11.54
N LEU A 55 6.93 -1.29 -12.62
CA LEU A 55 5.49 -0.99 -12.59
C LEU A 55 4.69 -2.04 -11.80
N ALA A 56 5.06 -3.32 -11.90
CA ALA A 56 4.44 -4.37 -11.09
C ALA A 56 4.76 -4.24 -9.60
N MET A 57 6.01 -3.86 -9.26
CA MET A 57 6.41 -3.58 -7.88
C MET A 57 5.64 -2.37 -7.33
N GLU A 58 5.61 -1.25 -8.06
CA GLU A 58 4.91 -0.05 -7.62
C GLU A 58 3.40 -0.30 -7.41
N LYS A 59 2.76 -1.06 -8.29
CA LYS A 59 1.35 -1.48 -8.11
C LYS A 59 1.14 -2.35 -6.87
N ASN A 60 2.10 -3.23 -6.56
CA ASN A 60 2.04 -4.06 -5.35
C ASN A 60 2.19 -3.19 -4.10
N ASP A 61 3.20 -2.31 -4.07
CA ASP A 61 3.48 -1.41 -2.95
C ASP A 61 2.26 -0.53 -2.63
N LYS A 62 1.60 0.02 -3.66
CA LYS A 62 0.36 0.81 -3.50
C LYS A 62 -0.75 0.00 -2.83
N ARG A 63 -1.00 -1.22 -3.31
CA ARG A 63 -2.02 -2.11 -2.73
C ARG A 63 -1.72 -2.43 -1.27
N VAL A 64 -0.47 -2.79 -0.95
CA VAL A 64 -0.08 -3.12 0.43
C VAL A 64 -0.23 -1.90 1.36
N LEU A 65 0.07 -0.69 0.88
CA LEU A 65 -0.14 0.54 1.64
C LEU A 65 -1.62 0.87 1.87
N GLU A 66 -2.47 0.65 0.85
CA GLU A 66 -3.92 0.80 0.95
C GLU A 66 -4.50 -0.19 1.97
N ASP A 67 -4.16 -1.47 1.85
CA ASP A 67 -4.56 -2.53 2.78
C ASP A 67 -4.15 -2.18 4.23
N ARG A 68 -2.91 -1.68 4.42
CA ARG A 68 -2.43 -1.24 5.73
C ARG A 68 -3.27 -0.11 6.31
N LYS A 69 -3.64 0.87 5.48
CA LYS A 69 -4.43 2.04 5.90
C LYS A 69 -5.82 1.63 6.34
N GLU A 70 -6.48 0.77 5.57
CA GLU A 70 -7.80 0.23 5.90
C GLU A 70 -7.75 -0.56 7.20
N LEU A 71 -6.73 -1.39 7.36
CA LEU A 71 -6.58 -2.22 8.54
C LEU A 71 -6.27 -1.39 9.80
N LEU A 72 -5.47 -0.32 9.68
CA LEU A 72 -5.26 0.64 10.77
C LEU A 72 -6.56 1.32 11.18
N LYS A 73 -7.41 1.68 10.21
CA LYS A 73 -8.73 2.25 10.48
C LYS A 73 -9.61 1.25 11.25
N GLN A 74 -9.67 -0.01 10.81
CA GLN A 74 -10.43 -1.07 11.49
C GLN A 74 -9.91 -1.33 12.90
N VAL A 75 -8.59 -1.33 13.11
CA VAL A 75 -8.01 -1.47 14.45
C VAL A 75 -8.41 -0.28 15.33
N ARG A 76 -8.30 0.95 14.83
CA ARG A 76 -8.68 2.15 15.60
C ARG A 76 -10.16 2.16 15.96
N GLU A 77 -11.03 1.81 15.02
CA GLU A 77 -12.47 1.68 15.24
C GLU A 77 -12.78 0.60 16.27
N SER A 78 -12.18 -0.59 16.13
CA SER A 78 -12.39 -1.66 17.09
C SER A 78 -11.92 -1.26 18.49
N THR A 79 -10.74 -0.65 18.64
CA THR A 79 -10.26 -0.15 19.95
C THR A 79 -11.19 0.91 20.52
N THR A 80 -11.64 1.87 19.71
CA THR A 80 -12.55 2.94 20.15
C THR A 80 -13.89 2.36 20.61
N ASN A 81 -14.44 1.41 19.86
CA ASN A 81 -15.70 0.75 20.23
C ASN A 81 -15.53 -0.06 21.53
N HIS A 82 -14.45 -0.84 21.66
CA HIS A 82 -14.17 -1.57 22.91
C HIS A 82 -14.05 -0.63 24.10
N LEU A 83 -13.40 0.53 23.93
CA LEU A 83 -13.24 1.53 24.99
C LEU A 83 -14.58 2.18 25.36
N ARG A 84 -15.42 2.51 24.37
CA ARG A 84 -16.78 3.03 24.60
C ARG A 84 -17.63 2.03 25.37
N HIS A 85 -17.60 0.75 24.99
CA HIS A 85 -18.36 -0.29 25.71
C HIS A 85 -17.83 -0.53 27.13
N ARG A 86 -16.51 -0.39 27.36
CA ARG A 86 -15.90 -0.53 28.69
C ARG A 86 -16.15 0.68 29.59
N ALA A 87 -16.15 1.89 29.05
CA ALA A 87 -16.39 3.13 29.79
C ALA A 87 -17.82 3.22 30.36
N ILE A 88 -18.76 2.42 29.86
CA ILE A 88 -20.16 2.42 30.27
C ILE A 88 -20.43 1.45 31.44
N VAL A 89 -19.48 0.58 31.83
CA VAL A 89 -19.76 -0.54 32.73
C VAL A 89 -18.71 -0.68 33.84
N ILE A 90 -18.68 0.27 34.77
CA ILE A 90 -18.23 -0.01 36.14
C ILE A 90 -19.39 0.35 37.08
N PRO A 91 -20.28 -0.61 37.40
CA PRO A 91 -21.44 -0.36 38.26
C PRO A 91 -21.06 0.24 39.61
N GLU A 92 -19.89 -0.13 40.14
CA GLU A 92 -19.40 0.29 41.46
C GLU A 92 -19.08 1.79 41.57
N ILE A 93 -18.90 2.50 40.45
CA ILE A 93 -18.53 3.93 40.44
C ILE A 93 -19.75 4.82 40.10
N GLN A 94 -20.84 4.25 39.56
CA GLN A 94 -22.01 5.03 39.15
C GLN A 94 -22.61 5.82 40.32
N ASP A 95 -22.70 5.21 41.49
CA ASP A 95 -23.21 5.83 42.71
C ASP A 95 -22.30 6.96 43.26
N LEU A 96 -21.03 7.02 42.84
CA LEU A 96 -20.08 8.09 43.21
C LEU A 96 -20.14 9.29 42.27
N VAL A 97 -20.73 9.14 41.08
CA VAL A 97 -20.82 10.19 40.06
C VAL A 97 -22.02 11.09 40.32
N ASP A 98 -23.13 10.53 40.82
CA ASP A 98 -24.35 11.29 41.04
C ASP A 98 -24.26 12.09 42.36
N PRO A 99 -24.53 13.42 42.34
CA PRO A 99 -24.41 14.24 43.54
C PRO A 99 -25.48 13.86 44.56
N GLN A 100 -25.05 13.39 45.72
CA GLN A 100 -25.96 13.00 46.80
C GLN A 100 -26.15 14.16 47.77
N ILE A 101 -27.40 14.61 47.91
CA ILE A 101 -27.80 15.68 48.83
C ILE A 101 -28.30 15.04 50.13
N PHE A 102 -27.66 15.38 51.24
CA PHE A 102 -28.10 14.98 52.58
C PHE A 102 -28.61 16.20 53.34
N ASP A 103 -29.89 16.18 53.70
CA ASP A 103 -30.50 17.19 54.57
C ASP A 103 -30.32 16.78 56.03
N LEU A 104 -29.48 17.54 56.75
CA LEU A 104 -29.28 17.41 58.19
C LEU A 104 -30.08 18.50 58.93
N PRO A 105 -30.32 18.35 60.24
CA PRO A 105 -31.18 19.27 61.00
C PRO A 105 -30.76 20.74 60.99
N GLU A 106 -29.47 21.04 60.81
CA GLU A 106 -28.95 22.41 60.78
C GLU A 106 -28.41 22.87 59.41
N HIS A 107 -28.14 21.95 58.47
CA HIS A 107 -27.47 22.29 57.21
C HIS A 107 -27.60 21.16 56.18
N THR A 108 -27.32 21.49 54.91
CA THR A 108 -27.35 20.54 53.79
C THR A 108 -25.93 20.24 53.30
N VAL A 109 -25.58 18.96 53.20
CA VAL A 109 -24.27 18.52 52.69
C VAL A 109 -24.46 17.88 51.31
N THR A 110 -23.78 18.42 50.30
CA THR A 110 -23.77 17.88 48.94
C THR A 110 -22.45 17.15 48.69
N VAL A 111 -22.51 15.83 48.52
CA VAL A 111 -21.35 15.04 48.09
C VAL A 111 -21.36 15.03 46.56
N ALA A 112 -20.41 15.71 45.94
CA ALA A 112 -20.27 15.80 44.48
C ALA A 112 -18.80 15.60 44.07
N ASN A 113 -18.57 15.36 42.78
CA ASN A 113 -17.22 15.25 42.25
C ASN A 113 -16.48 16.61 42.36
N ILE A 114 -15.21 16.58 42.74
CA ILE A 114 -14.32 17.76 42.82
C ILE A 114 -14.25 18.52 41.50
N ALA A 115 -14.47 17.84 40.36
CA ALA A 115 -14.49 18.49 39.04
C ALA A 115 -15.70 19.40 38.80
N ASP A 116 -16.84 19.14 39.46
CA ASP A 116 -18.09 19.87 39.25
C ASP A 116 -18.24 21.06 40.20
N VAL A 117 -17.50 21.05 41.32
CA VAL A 117 -17.49 22.13 42.31
C VAL A 117 -16.42 23.16 41.93
N ASP A 118 -16.84 24.39 41.60
CA ASP A 118 -15.94 25.48 41.28
C ASP A 118 -15.29 26.08 42.55
N PHE A 119 -14.16 25.49 42.97
CA PHE A 119 -13.40 25.96 44.13
C PHE A 119 -12.66 27.29 43.91
N VAL A 120 -12.64 27.83 42.68
CA VAL A 120 -11.81 28.99 42.32
C VAL A 120 -12.54 30.33 42.54
N GLY A 121 -13.85 30.30 42.76
CA GLY A 121 -14.69 31.49 42.95
C GLY A 121 -14.63 32.49 41.79
N ASN A 122 -15.18 33.70 41.98
CA ASN A 122 -15.23 34.79 40.99
C ASN A 122 -13.86 35.27 40.45
N SER A 123 -12.74 34.75 40.96
CA SER A 123 -11.39 35.15 40.54
C SER A 123 -11.03 34.70 39.12
N GLY A 124 -11.81 33.79 38.52
CA GLY A 124 -11.82 33.49 37.09
C GLY A 124 -10.53 32.83 36.53
N LEU A 125 -9.53 32.60 37.37
CA LEU A 125 -8.23 32.10 36.94
C LEU A 125 -8.19 30.56 37.01
N ARG A 126 -8.75 29.89 35.99
CA ARG A 126 -8.59 28.43 35.82
C ARG A 126 -7.57 28.09 34.75
N LEU A 127 -6.70 27.13 35.07
CA LEU A 127 -5.97 26.38 34.05
C LEU A 127 -7.02 25.48 33.36
N GLY A 128 -7.27 25.71 32.07
CA GLY A 128 -8.29 24.97 31.32
C GLY A 128 -8.07 23.45 31.34
N GLN A 129 -9.13 22.69 31.06
CA GLN A 129 -9.04 21.23 30.96
C GLN A 129 -8.02 20.82 29.90
N ASN A 130 -7.10 19.92 30.26
CA ASN A 130 -6.05 19.47 29.36
C ASN A 130 -6.65 18.52 28.31
N THR A 131 -7.11 19.08 27.19
CA THR A 131 -7.49 18.29 26.02
C THR A 131 -6.23 17.92 25.26
N GLY A 132 -5.73 16.69 25.45
CA GLY A 132 -4.59 16.20 24.71
C GLY A 132 -4.88 16.23 23.20
N LYS A 133 -4.25 17.15 22.47
CA LYS A 133 -4.17 17.07 21.01
C LYS A 133 -3.44 15.76 20.69
N THR A 134 -4.19 14.77 20.19
CA THR A 134 -3.63 13.53 19.67
C THR A 134 -3.00 13.83 18.32
N GLU A 135 -1.82 14.45 18.35
CA GLU A 135 -0.93 14.44 17.20
C GLU A 135 -0.51 12.99 16.99
N ALA A 136 -1.06 12.39 15.94
CA ALA A 136 -0.90 11.00 15.59
C ALA A 136 0.52 10.76 15.06
N ASN A 137 1.49 10.60 15.96
CA ASN A 137 2.79 10.04 15.60
C ASN A 137 3.43 9.37 16.82
N HIS A 138 3.04 8.12 17.06
CA HIS A 138 3.84 7.24 17.90
C HIS A 138 4.05 5.91 17.18
N ASN A 139 5.20 5.81 16.50
CA ASN A 139 5.83 4.53 16.19
C ASN A 139 6.32 3.94 17.52
N SER A 140 5.48 3.17 18.20
CA SER A 140 5.92 2.29 19.29
C SER A 140 6.16 0.89 18.70
N ASN A 141 7.43 0.65 18.33
CA ASN A 141 7.94 -0.69 18.07
C ASN A 141 8.07 -1.41 19.41
N ASN A 142 7.05 -2.16 19.81
CA ASN A 142 7.19 -3.20 20.83
C ASN A 142 7.16 -4.55 20.12
N GLU A 143 8.34 -5.17 20.03
CA GLU A 143 8.50 -6.56 19.63
C GLU A 143 8.28 -7.44 20.86
N GLU A 144 7.16 -8.16 20.88
CA GLU A 144 6.98 -9.32 21.75
C GLU A 144 6.95 -10.57 20.87
N THR A 145 7.98 -11.39 21.01
CA THR A 145 8.08 -12.72 20.41
C THR A 145 7.20 -13.69 21.19
N THR A 146 6.04 -14.05 20.63
CA THR A 146 5.24 -15.19 21.13
C THR A 146 5.04 -16.22 20.05
N THR A 147 5.75 -17.33 20.17
CA THR A 147 5.63 -18.54 19.35
C THR A 147 4.38 -19.32 19.74
N THR A 148 3.27 -19.23 18.98
CA THR A 148 2.14 -20.17 19.11
C THR A 148 1.47 -20.48 17.76
N LYS A 149 0.95 -21.71 17.68
CA LYS A 149 0.42 -22.48 16.53
C LYS A 149 -0.66 -21.75 15.70
N PRO A 150 -0.92 -22.15 14.43
CA PRO A 150 -1.67 -21.33 13.48
C PRO A 150 -3.18 -21.40 13.76
N VAL A 151 -3.70 -20.36 14.40
CA VAL A 151 -5.14 -20.06 14.38
C VAL A 151 -5.45 -19.51 12.99
N LYS A 152 -6.39 -20.16 12.29
CA LYS A 152 -6.72 -19.90 10.87
C LYS A 152 -7.33 -18.52 10.60
N ASN A 153 -7.58 -17.71 11.64
CA ASN A 153 -8.12 -16.37 11.54
C ASN A 153 -7.11 -15.40 12.18
N LYS A 154 -6.33 -14.71 11.34
CA LYS A 154 -5.35 -13.72 11.82
C LYS A 154 -6.12 -12.57 12.46
N SER A 155 -5.79 -12.22 13.71
CA SER A 155 -6.32 -11.01 14.34
C SER A 155 -5.92 -9.78 13.51
N LEU A 156 -6.71 -8.70 13.56
CA LEU A 156 -6.41 -7.46 12.81
C LEU A 156 -4.98 -6.97 13.07
N ARG A 157 -4.48 -7.13 14.30
CA ARG A 157 -3.10 -6.82 14.69
C ARG A 157 -2.08 -7.71 13.99
N GLN A 158 -2.34 -9.01 13.86
CA GLN A 158 -1.47 -9.94 13.13
C GLN A 158 -1.47 -9.68 11.63
N GLN A 159 -2.61 -9.27 11.06
CA GLN A 159 -2.70 -8.83 9.67
C GLN A 159 -1.87 -7.54 9.44
N LEU A 160 -1.87 -6.59 10.39
CA LEU A 160 -1.05 -5.37 10.31
C LEU A 160 0.45 -5.70 10.34
N ALA A 161 0.85 -6.60 11.23
CA ALA A 161 2.22 -7.06 11.34
C ALA A 161 2.69 -7.74 10.06
N ALA A 162 1.85 -8.59 9.46
CA ALA A 162 2.15 -9.25 8.18
C ALA A 162 2.28 -8.24 7.02
N CYS A 163 1.41 -7.23 6.98
CA CYS A 163 1.47 -6.18 5.97
C CYS A 163 2.77 -5.35 6.11
N SER A 164 3.18 -5.04 7.34
CA SER A 164 4.42 -4.32 7.63
C SER A 164 5.67 -5.12 7.24
N SER A 165 5.70 -6.43 7.54
CA SER A 165 6.83 -7.30 7.16
C SER A 165 6.93 -7.52 5.64
N GLN A 166 5.79 -7.52 4.94
CA GLN A 166 5.76 -7.57 3.49
C GLN A 166 6.42 -6.31 2.88
N LEU A 167 6.10 -5.11 3.37
CA LEU A 167 6.73 -3.86 2.92
C LEU A 167 8.23 -3.82 3.21
N SER A 168 8.66 -4.27 4.40
CA SER A 168 10.08 -4.25 4.77
C SER A 168 10.91 -5.22 3.92
N SER A 169 10.39 -6.44 3.69
CA SER A 169 11.05 -7.43 2.84
C SER A 169 11.14 -7.00 1.37
N GLN A 170 10.16 -6.26 0.86
CA GLN A 170 10.17 -5.70 -0.49
C GLN A 170 11.24 -4.62 -0.65
N LYS A 171 11.41 -3.72 0.34
CA LYS A 171 12.47 -2.71 0.33
C LYS A 171 13.88 -3.32 0.31
N ILE A 172 14.09 -4.42 1.02
CA ILE A 172 15.38 -5.14 1.04
C ILE A 172 15.66 -5.78 -0.34
N LYS A 173 14.63 -6.37 -0.97
CA LYS A 173 14.74 -6.99 -2.30
C LYS A 173 14.93 -5.99 -3.43
N ALA A 174 14.46 -4.74 -3.28
CA ALA A 174 14.67 -3.68 -4.26
C ALA A 174 16.08 -3.06 -4.21
N LYS A 175 16.80 -3.24 -3.08
CA LYS A 175 18.14 -2.67 -2.84
C LYS A 175 19.28 -3.64 -3.18
N LYS A 176 18.99 -4.94 -3.29
CA LYS A 176 19.89 -5.99 -3.81
C LYS A 176 19.71 -6.15 -5.30
#